data_AF-A0AAW5M9X9-F1
#
_entry.id   AF-A0AAW5M9X9-F1
#
_cell.length_a   1.000
_cell.length_b   1.000
_cell.length_c   1.000
_cell.angle_alpha   90.00
_cell.angle_beta   90.00
_cell.angle_gamma   90.00
#
_symmetry.space_group_name_H-M   'P 1'
#
loop_
_entity.id
_entity.type
_entity.pdbx_description
1 polymer ?
#
loop_
_entity_poly.entity_id
_entity_poly.type
_entity_poly.pdbx_seq_one_letter_code
_entity_poly.pdbx_strand_id
1 'polypeptide(L)'
;MFNGVRVFDTVLDGKNTRDMVSRNSADFWKPFCKSAGWNFNYERIHSLNDLKYFFSKKIKEDIIIFSGHGNENGFYFSNGDCLDKNTDTFIPEKNHGKVIIFSSCLIGNNECTSKALKAFFSAEALFSYRHLMSDRFCFLNESILLSSIEHKFNRGKNSFTENDFREFQTQTNFMKNMNEKHVKLHPMVMF
;
A
#
# COMPACT_ATOMS: atom_id res chain seq x y z
N MET A 1 11.46 -6.47 -15.23
CA MET A 1 11.06 -5.13 -15.70
C MET A 1 9.85 -4.73 -14.86
N PHE A 2 9.86 -3.54 -14.25
CA PHE A 2 8.78 -3.05 -13.42
C PHE A 2 7.58 -2.68 -14.30
N ASN A 3 6.47 -3.41 -14.18
CA ASN A 3 5.30 -3.29 -15.04
C ASN A 3 4.45 -2.06 -14.69
N GLY A 4 4.28 -1.74 -13.40
CA GLY A 4 3.48 -0.60 -12.99
C GLY A 4 2.83 -0.71 -11.62
N VAL A 5 1.94 0.25 -11.36
CA VAL A 5 1.26 0.44 -10.07
C VAL A 5 -0.26 0.42 -10.27
N ARG A 6 -0.94 -0.42 -9.48
CA ARG A 6 -2.39 -0.41 -9.31
C ARG A 6 -2.74 0.22 -7.97
N VAL A 7 -3.62 1.21 -7.98
CA VAL A 7 -4.14 1.84 -6.77
C VAL A 7 -5.59 1.41 -6.56
N PHE A 8 -5.86 0.86 -5.38
CA PHE A 8 -7.20 0.65 -4.84
C PHE A 8 -7.47 1.73 -3.79
N ASP A 9 -8.47 2.54 -4.05
CA ASP A 9 -8.79 3.70 -3.22
C ASP A 9 -10.14 3.52 -2.51
N THR A 10 -10.21 3.95 -1.26
CA THR A 10 -11.43 3.90 -0.44
C THR A 10 -11.68 5.24 0.22
N VAL A 11 -12.95 5.62 0.32
CA VAL A 11 -13.40 6.78 1.08
C VAL A 11 -14.45 6.29 2.06
N LEU A 12 -14.28 6.51 3.36
CA LEU A 12 -15.29 6.09 4.34
C LEU A 12 -16.54 6.97 4.21
N ASP A 13 -17.65 6.37 3.77
CA ASP A 13 -18.95 7.03 3.62
C ASP A 13 -19.59 7.24 5.00
N GLY A 14 -19.15 8.25 5.75
CA GLY A 14 -19.79 8.65 7.00
C GLY A 14 -20.70 9.85 6.80
N LYS A 15 -21.92 9.81 7.38
CA LYS A 15 -22.88 10.94 7.44
C LYS A 15 -22.27 12.24 8.01
N ASN A 16 -21.13 12.17 8.70
CA ASN A 16 -20.45 13.30 9.36
C ASN A 16 -18.94 13.41 9.04
N THR A 17 -18.38 12.55 8.19
CA THR A 17 -16.95 12.65 7.82
C THR A 17 -16.85 13.46 6.53
N ARG A 18 -16.35 14.70 6.65
CA ARG A 18 -15.92 15.53 5.50
C ARG A 18 -14.64 14.99 4.85
N ASP A 19 -14.52 13.68 4.73
CA ASP A 19 -13.36 12.99 4.13
C ASP A 19 -13.53 12.79 2.62
N MET A 20 -14.57 13.41 2.03
CA MET A 20 -14.88 13.28 0.61
C MET A 20 -13.99 14.14 -0.32
N VAL A 21 -13.12 15.00 0.21
CA VAL A 21 -12.50 16.09 -0.57
C VAL A 21 -10.96 16.09 -0.58
N SER A 22 -10.27 15.41 0.34
CA SER A 22 -8.79 15.56 0.47
C SER A 22 -7.95 14.41 -0.06
N ARG A 23 -8.50 13.19 -0.21
CA ARG A 23 -7.75 12.02 -0.70
C ARG A 23 -7.92 11.86 -2.20
N ASN A 24 -6.90 12.28 -2.95
CA ASN A 24 -6.84 12.07 -4.38
C ASN A 24 -5.54 11.35 -4.74
N SER A 25 -5.43 10.10 -4.30
CA SER A 25 -4.29 9.22 -4.61
C SER A 25 -4.06 9.12 -6.14
N ALA A 26 -5.14 9.17 -6.93
CA ALA A 26 -5.07 9.24 -8.39
C ALA A 26 -4.32 10.49 -8.91
N ASP A 27 -4.53 11.67 -8.31
CA ASP A 27 -3.92 12.92 -8.76
C ASP A 27 -2.41 12.93 -8.56
N PHE A 28 -1.91 12.18 -7.57
CA PHE A 28 -0.48 11.98 -7.37
C PHE A 28 0.06 10.86 -8.25
N TRP A 29 -0.52 9.66 -8.15
CA TRP A 29 0.06 8.46 -8.74
C TRP A 29 0.00 8.45 -10.26
N LYS A 30 -1.04 9.02 -10.87
CA LYS A 30 -1.17 9.08 -12.33
C LYS A 30 -0.03 9.87 -13.00
N PRO A 31 0.23 11.15 -12.64
CA PRO A 31 1.35 11.89 -13.23
C PRO A 31 2.71 11.29 -12.82
N PHE A 32 2.85 10.78 -11.60
CA PHE A 32 4.09 10.15 -11.15
C PHE A 32 4.46 8.93 -12.01
N CYS A 33 3.55 7.96 -12.13
CA CYS A 33 3.77 6.75 -12.93
C CYS A 33 3.99 7.09 -14.41
N LYS A 34 3.24 8.06 -14.95
CA LYS A 34 3.46 8.55 -16.32
C LYS A 34 4.87 9.08 -16.52
N SER A 35 5.40 9.82 -15.53
CA SER A 35 6.75 10.41 -15.60
C SER A 35 7.83 9.35 -15.45
N ALA A 36 7.59 8.31 -14.66
CA ALA A 36 8.49 7.17 -14.46
C ALA A 36 8.42 6.14 -15.60
N GLY A 37 7.48 6.27 -16.55
CA GLY A 37 7.27 5.29 -17.63
C GLY A 37 6.59 3.99 -17.18
N TRP A 38 5.88 4.02 -16.05
CA TRP A 38 5.19 2.88 -15.47
C TRP A 38 3.72 2.84 -15.88
N ASN A 39 3.16 1.64 -16.03
CA ASN A 39 1.71 1.52 -16.19
C ASN A 39 1.01 1.97 -14.89
N PHE A 40 -0.15 2.59 -15.05
CA PHE A 40 -0.96 3.04 -13.94
C PHE A 40 -2.41 2.61 -14.12
N ASN A 41 -2.98 2.05 -13.06
CA ASN A 41 -4.40 1.75 -13.01
C ASN A 41 -4.96 2.15 -11.64
N TYR A 42 -6.19 2.66 -11.61
CA TYR A 42 -6.84 3.19 -10.43
C TYR A 42 -8.28 2.71 -10.38
N GLU A 43 -8.69 2.19 -9.23
CA GLU A 43 -10.04 1.73 -8.98
C GLU A 43 -10.49 2.21 -7.61
N ARG A 44 -11.71 2.74 -7.51
CA ARG A 44 -12.38 2.91 -6.22
C ARG A 44 -13.06 1.60 -5.85
N ILE A 45 -12.81 1.13 -4.64
CA ILE A 45 -13.42 -0.10 -4.12
C ILE A 45 -14.31 0.24 -2.94
N HIS A 46 -15.54 -0.26 -2.94
CA HIS A 46 -16.54 0.06 -1.92
C HIS A 46 -16.72 -1.08 -0.91
N SER A 47 -16.40 -2.31 -1.28
CA SER A 47 -16.64 -3.52 -0.48
C SER A 47 -15.59 -4.62 -0.69
N LEU A 48 -15.65 -5.66 0.15
CA LEU A 48 -14.89 -6.90 -0.07
C LEU A 48 -15.26 -7.61 -1.39
N ASN A 49 -16.51 -7.45 -1.87
CA ASN A 49 -16.94 -8.05 -3.13
C ASN A 49 -16.30 -7.37 -4.34
N ASP A 50 -16.05 -6.07 -4.28
CA ASP A 50 -15.31 -5.36 -5.32
C ASP A 50 -13.88 -5.88 -5.38
N LEU A 51 -13.25 -6.04 -4.21
CA LEU A 51 -11.92 -6.62 -4.11
C LEU A 51 -11.87 -8.01 -4.77
N LYS A 52 -12.83 -8.90 -4.43
CA LYS A 52 -12.98 -10.21 -5.07
C LYS A 52 -13.12 -10.11 -6.58
N TYR A 53 -13.94 -9.18 -7.07
CA TYR A 53 -14.14 -8.97 -8.50
C TYR A 53 -12.84 -8.53 -9.19
N PHE A 54 -12.10 -7.58 -8.64
CA PHE A 54 -10.86 -7.12 -9.25
C PHE A 54 -9.76 -8.20 -9.24
N PHE A 55 -9.62 -8.92 -8.13
CA PHE A 55 -8.69 -10.06 -8.02
C PHE A 55 -9.17 -11.32 -8.76
N SER A 56 -10.43 -11.38 -9.21
CA SER A 56 -10.89 -12.40 -10.16
C SER A 56 -10.25 -12.25 -11.54
N LYS A 57 -9.63 -11.10 -11.84
CA LYS A 57 -8.88 -10.83 -13.08
C LYS A 57 -7.38 -10.85 -12.81
N LYS A 58 -6.56 -10.99 -13.85
CA LYS A 58 -5.10 -10.88 -13.71
C LYS A 58 -4.71 -9.40 -13.60
N ILE A 59 -4.11 -9.02 -12.48
CA ILE A 59 -3.51 -7.70 -12.26
C ILE A 59 -2.12 -7.71 -12.91
N LYS A 60 -1.93 -6.84 -13.91
CA LYS A 60 -0.68 -6.78 -14.68
C LYS A 60 0.41 -5.99 -13.96
N GLU A 61 0.00 -5.03 -13.13
CA GLU A 61 0.87 -4.18 -12.33
C GLU A 61 1.57 -5.01 -11.24
N ASP A 62 2.83 -4.70 -10.93
CA ASP A 62 3.61 -5.45 -9.92
C ASP A 62 3.32 -4.97 -8.51
N ILE A 63 2.98 -3.69 -8.39
CA ILE A 63 2.68 -3.01 -7.13
C ILE A 63 1.18 -2.80 -7.02
N ILE A 64 0.63 -3.12 -5.85
CA ILE A 64 -0.76 -2.81 -5.47
C ILE A 64 -0.74 -1.92 -4.23
N ILE A 65 -1.32 -0.73 -4.33
CA ILE A 65 -1.43 0.24 -3.24
C ILE A 65 -2.89 0.29 -2.79
N PHE A 66 -3.13 -0.01 -1.53
CA PHE A 66 -4.39 0.25 -0.84
C PHE A 66 -4.30 1.63 -0.19
N SER A 67 -4.99 2.61 -0.77
CA SER A 67 -5.09 3.98 -0.26
C SER A 67 -6.43 4.15 0.44
N GLY A 68 -6.42 4.52 1.71
CA GLY A 68 -7.64 4.49 2.49
C GLY A 68 -7.46 4.51 3.99
N HIS A 69 -8.50 4.09 4.68
CA HIS A 69 -8.53 4.03 6.13
C HIS A 69 -8.23 2.62 6.63
N GLY A 70 -7.45 2.55 7.70
CA GLY A 70 -7.09 1.30 8.33
C GLY A 70 -6.56 1.52 9.73
N ASN A 71 -6.63 0.48 10.54
CA ASN A 71 -6.09 0.46 11.89
C ASN A 71 -5.38 -0.86 12.16
N GLU A 72 -5.03 -1.12 13.42
CA GLU A 72 -4.37 -2.34 13.87
C GLU A 72 -5.15 -3.63 13.52
N ASN A 73 -6.45 -3.51 13.24
CA ASN A 73 -7.30 -4.65 12.89
C ASN A 73 -7.31 -4.94 11.38
N GLY A 74 -7.10 -3.94 10.52
CA GLY A 74 -7.19 -4.14 9.08
C GLY A 74 -7.46 -2.87 8.28
N PHE A 75 -7.83 -3.05 7.02
CA PHE A 75 -8.16 -2.00 6.06
C PHE A 75 -9.67 -1.94 5.84
N TYR A 76 -10.27 -0.75 5.95
CA TYR A 76 -11.72 -0.57 5.84
C TYR A 76 -12.11 -0.10 4.45
N PHE A 77 -13.16 -0.71 3.90
CA PHE A 77 -13.80 -0.27 2.68
C PHE A 77 -14.91 0.75 2.99
N SER A 78 -15.38 1.43 1.95
CA SER A 78 -16.39 2.48 2.06
C SER A 78 -17.70 2.01 2.72
N ASN A 79 -18.11 0.76 2.51
CA ASN A 79 -19.30 0.17 3.13
C ASN A 79 -19.10 -0.25 4.61
N GLY A 80 -17.89 -0.07 5.15
CA GLY A 80 -17.54 -0.49 6.51
C GLY A 80 -17.02 -1.92 6.63
N ASP A 81 -16.98 -2.70 5.55
CA ASP A 81 -16.29 -3.99 5.54
C ASP A 81 -14.82 -3.78 5.94
N CYS A 82 -14.23 -4.77 6.61
CA CYS A 82 -12.83 -4.75 7.00
C CYS A 82 -12.09 -5.93 6.37
N LEU A 83 -11.03 -5.64 5.62
CA LEU A 83 -10.03 -6.63 5.24
C LEU A 83 -9.06 -6.80 6.41
N ASP A 84 -9.24 -7.90 7.14
CA ASP A 84 -8.53 -8.23 8.37
C ASP A 84 -7.90 -9.63 8.32
N LYS A 85 -7.32 -10.06 9.44
CA LYS A 85 -6.72 -11.40 9.59
C LYS A 85 -7.71 -12.57 9.49
N ASN A 86 -9.02 -12.31 9.61
CA ASN A 86 -10.07 -13.33 9.58
C ASN A 86 -10.80 -13.37 8.24
N THR A 87 -10.38 -12.54 7.28
CA THR A 87 -11.06 -12.42 5.99
C THR A 87 -10.85 -13.69 5.17
N ASP A 88 -11.93 -14.45 5.01
CA ASP A 88 -11.91 -15.80 4.43
C ASP A 88 -12.09 -15.75 2.90
N THR A 89 -11.24 -14.97 2.23
CA THR A 89 -11.29 -14.79 0.78
C THR A 89 -10.02 -15.31 0.12
N PHE A 90 -10.19 -16.06 -0.96
CA PHE A 90 -9.07 -16.58 -1.74
C PHE A 90 -8.60 -15.58 -2.80
N ILE A 91 -7.31 -15.27 -2.79
CA ILE A 91 -6.65 -14.54 -3.89
C ILE A 91 -6.11 -15.56 -4.91
N PRO A 92 -6.59 -15.53 -6.18
CA PRO A 92 -6.13 -16.46 -7.20
C PRO A 92 -4.62 -16.37 -7.48
N GLU A 93 -3.97 -17.52 -7.71
CA GLU A 93 -2.51 -17.65 -7.95
C GLU A 93 -1.96 -16.70 -9.03
N LYS A 94 -2.78 -16.38 -10.04
CA LYS A 94 -2.43 -15.42 -11.10
C LYS A 94 -2.10 -14.01 -10.60
N ASN A 95 -2.41 -13.70 -9.33
CA ASN A 95 -2.14 -12.43 -8.66
C ASN A 95 -1.20 -12.57 -7.46
N HIS A 96 -0.53 -13.70 -7.28
CA HIS A 96 0.49 -13.88 -6.23
C HIS A 96 1.80 -13.16 -6.59
N GLY A 97 2.70 -13.03 -5.62
CA GLY A 97 4.03 -12.45 -5.80
C GLY A 97 4.02 -10.95 -6.05
N LYS A 98 2.91 -10.26 -5.74
CA LYS A 98 2.81 -8.81 -5.84
C LYS A 98 3.43 -8.15 -4.62
N VAL A 99 3.85 -6.90 -4.78
CA VAL A 99 4.18 -6.03 -3.65
C VAL A 99 2.92 -5.29 -3.24
N ILE A 100 2.58 -5.36 -1.96
CA ILE A 100 1.39 -4.73 -1.39
C ILE A 100 1.81 -3.55 -0.51
N ILE A 101 1.16 -2.40 -0.67
CA ILE A 101 1.39 -1.22 0.16
C ILE A 101 0.05 -0.78 0.76
N PHE A 102 -0.04 -0.70 2.08
CA PHE A 102 -1.15 -0.08 2.79
C PHE A 102 -0.79 1.37 3.15
N SER A 103 -1.32 2.32 2.38
CA SER A 103 -1.01 3.74 2.51
C SER A 103 -1.80 4.38 3.65
N SER A 104 -1.10 5.14 4.51
CA SER A 104 -1.66 5.92 5.64
C SER A 104 -2.40 5.13 6.76
N CYS A 105 -2.39 3.79 6.74
CA CYS A 105 -3.09 2.96 7.72
C CYS A 105 -2.19 2.54 8.90
N LEU A 106 -2.72 2.40 10.13
CA LEU A 106 -1.97 1.91 11.31
C LEU A 106 -1.74 0.38 11.33
N ILE A 107 -1.96 -0.31 10.22
CA ILE A 107 -1.87 -1.78 10.11
C ILE A 107 -0.49 -2.29 10.54
N GLY A 108 0.59 -1.55 10.25
CA GLY A 108 1.96 -1.90 10.61
C GLY A 108 2.28 -1.82 12.10
N ASN A 109 1.34 -1.32 12.93
CA ASN A 109 1.45 -1.36 14.39
C ASN A 109 1.07 -2.75 14.96
N ASN A 110 0.43 -3.61 14.14
CA ASN A 110 0.12 -5.00 14.48
C ASN A 110 0.77 -5.97 13.50
N GLU A 111 1.84 -6.62 13.94
CA GLU A 111 2.59 -7.59 13.15
C GLU A 111 1.74 -8.82 12.77
N CYS A 112 0.84 -9.29 13.64
CA CYS A 112 -0.03 -10.42 13.33
C CYS A 112 -0.98 -10.10 12.18
N THR A 113 -1.58 -8.90 12.20
CA THR A 113 -2.44 -8.43 11.11
C THR A 113 -1.65 -8.28 9.81
N SER A 114 -0.48 -7.64 9.85
CA SER A 114 0.35 -7.44 8.66
C SER A 114 0.82 -8.76 8.04
N LYS A 115 1.25 -9.74 8.86
CA LYS A 115 1.62 -11.08 8.38
C LYS A 115 0.43 -11.84 7.79
N ALA A 116 -0.73 -11.76 8.43
CA ALA A 116 -1.95 -12.38 7.91
C ALA A 116 -2.35 -11.77 6.55
N LEU A 117 -2.29 -10.44 6.41
CA LEU A 117 -2.56 -9.77 5.13
C LEU A 117 -1.52 -10.12 4.07
N LYS A 118 -0.23 -10.24 4.42
CA LYS A 118 0.80 -10.68 3.48
C LYS A 118 0.48 -12.08 2.95
N ALA A 119 0.14 -13.00 3.84
CA ALA A 119 -0.24 -14.37 3.49
C ALA A 119 -1.51 -14.40 2.64
N PHE A 120 -2.52 -13.61 3.00
CA PHE A 120 -3.77 -13.46 2.25
C PHE A 120 -3.52 -13.11 0.78
N PHE A 121 -2.63 -12.16 0.50
CA PHE A 121 -2.27 -11.78 -0.86
C PHE A 121 -1.24 -12.71 -1.52
N SER A 122 -0.64 -13.64 -0.76
CA SER A 122 0.58 -14.35 -1.16
C SER A 122 1.62 -13.38 -1.74
N ALA A 123 1.79 -12.27 -1.04
CA ALA A 123 2.60 -11.14 -1.47
C ALA A 123 4.10 -11.44 -1.32
N GLU A 124 4.91 -10.92 -2.24
CA GLU A 124 6.36 -10.95 -2.11
C GLU A 124 6.80 -10.15 -0.88
N ALA A 125 6.31 -8.92 -0.79
CA ALA A 125 6.52 -8.00 0.31
C ALA A 125 5.23 -7.24 0.61
N LEU A 126 4.99 -6.97 1.89
CA LEU A 126 3.93 -6.07 2.34
C LEU A 126 4.53 -4.91 3.12
N PHE A 127 4.18 -3.70 2.70
CA PHE A 127 4.55 -2.47 3.39
C PHE A 127 3.31 -1.85 4.04
N SER A 128 3.47 -1.40 5.28
CA SER A 128 2.40 -0.73 6.02
C SER A 128 2.97 0.32 6.96
N TYR A 129 2.14 1.30 7.32
CA TYR A 129 2.52 2.31 8.30
C TYR A 129 2.20 1.85 9.72
N ARG A 130 3.09 2.15 10.66
CA ARG A 130 2.88 1.91 12.10
C ARG A 130 2.41 3.16 12.83
N HIS A 131 2.38 4.30 12.14
CA HIS A 131 2.02 5.61 12.66
C HIS A 131 1.09 6.32 11.69
N LEU A 132 0.24 7.20 12.22
CA LEU A 132 -0.65 8.01 11.39
C LEU A 132 0.21 9.04 10.65
N MET A 133 0.00 9.11 9.35
CA MET A 133 0.78 9.92 8.41
C MET A 133 -0.18 10.63 7.47
N SER A 134 0.04 11.93 7.27
CA SER A 134 -0.65 12.68 6.22
C SER A 134 -0.34 12.09 4.85
N ASP A 135 -1.35 12.03 3.97
CA ASP A 135 -1.23 11.38 2.66
C ASP A 135 -0.09 11.93 1.81
N ARG A 136 0.18 13.24 1.86
CA ARG A 136 1.32 13.85 1.14
C ARG A 136 2.67 13.26 1.54
N PHE A 137 2.82 12.88 2.81
CA PHE A 137 4.04 12.23 3.31
C PHE A 137 4.05 10.75 2.97
N CYS A 138 2.90 10.10 2.94
CA CYS A 138 2.77 8.75 2.41
C CYS A 138 3.21 8.68 0.95
N PHE A 139 2.67 9.55 0.10
CA PHE A 139 3.02 9.65 -1.33
C PHE A 139 4.51 9.90 -1.55
N LEU A 140 5.11 10.82 -0.79
CA LEU A 140 6.55 11.06 -0.84
C LEU A 140 7.34 9.78 -0.51
N ASN A 141 7.04 9.15 0.62
CA ASN A 141 7.77 7.98 1.09
C ASN A 141 7.60 6.76 0.17
N GLU A 142 6.37 6.53 -0.29
CA GLU A 142 6.03 5.46 -1.23
C GLU A 142 6.69 5.67 -2.58
N SER A 143 6.73 6.91 -3.10
CA SER A 143 7.41 7.20 -4.37
C SER A 143 8.90 6.86 -4.33
N ILE A 144 9.58 7.16 -3.21
CA ILE A 144 10.99 6.80 -2.98
C ILE A 144 11.16 5.28 -2.86
N LEU A 145 10.22 4.60 -2.20
CA LEU A 145 10.21 3.14 -2.09
C LEU A 145 10.09 2.50 -3.48
N LEU A 146 9.14 2.95 -4.31
CA LEU A 146 8.92 2.39 -5.64
C LEU A 146 10.12 2.61 -6.56
N SER A 147 10.73 3.79 -6.56
CA SER A 147 11.96 4.04 -7.31
C SER A 147 13.10 3.15 -6.82
N SER A 148 13.16 2.87 -5.51
CA SER A 148 14.15 1.94 -4.94
C SER A 148 13.91 0.50 -5.42
N ILE A 149 12.66 0.04 -5.43
CA ILE A 149 12.26 -1.28 -5.96
C ILE A 149 12.63 -1.41 -7.44
N GLU A 150 12.23 -0.45 -8.26
CA GLU A 150 12.53 -0.42 -9.70
C GLU A 150 14.04 -0.50 -9.95
N HIS A 151 14.82 0.33 -9.24
CA HIS A 151 16.28 0.37 -9.40
C HIS A 151 16.94 -0.97 -9.11
N LYS A 152 16.44 -1.70 -8.10
CA LYS A 152 16.94 -3.05 -7.79
C LYS A 152 16.55 -4.05 -8.87
N PHE A 153 15.33 -3.99 -9.38
CA PHE A 153 14.87 -4.87 -10.48
C PHE A 153 15.65 -4.61 -11.78
N ASN A 154 15.97 -3.35 -12.08
CA ASN A 154 16.78 -2.99 -13.26
C ASN A 154 18.24 -3.47 -13.14
N ARG A 155 18.73 -3.75 -11.93
CA ARG A 155 20.05 -4.37 -11.68
C ARG A 155 20.01 -5.90 -11.71
N GLY A 156 18.90 -6.50 -12.16
CA GLY A 156 18.75 -7.95 -12.28
C GLY A 156 18.43 -8.66 -10.97
N LYS A 157 18.07 -7.93 -9.90
CA LYS A 157 17.50 -8.58 -8.71
C LYS A 157 16.07 -9.02 -8.99
N ASN A 158 15.72 -10.21 -8.54
CA ASN A 158 14.38 -10.78 -8.70
C ASN A 158 13.41 -10.43 -7.56
N SER A 159 13.90 -9.83 -6.47
CA SER A 159 13.08 -9.51 -5.31
C SER A 159 13.63 -8.33 -4.50
N PHE A 160 12.75 -7.65 -3.75
CA PHE A 160 13.12 -6.59 -2.80
C PHE A 160 13.32 -7.17 -1.40
N THR A 161 14.55 -7.13 -0.88
CA THR A 161 14.92 -7.85 0.36
C THR A 161 14.85 -6.97 1.60
N GLU A 162 14.94 -7.58 2.79
CA GLU A 162 15.01 -6.83 4.06
C GLU A 162 16.22 -5.88 4.11
N ASN A 163 17.35 -6.27 3.53
CA ASN A 163 18.53 -5.41 3.45
C ASN A 163 18.27 -4.20 2.54
N ASP A 164 17.58 -4.39 1.42
CA ASP A 164 17.18 -3.28 0.55
C ASP A 164 16.19 -2.35 1.27
N PHE A 165 15.30 -2.89 2.11
CA PHE A 165 14.40 -2.10 2.93
C PHE A 165 15.12 -1.31 4.04
N ARG A 166 16.13 -1.89 4.69
CA ARG A 166 16.96 -1.18 5.69
C ARG A 166 17.74 -0.03 5.06
N GLU A 167 18.25 -0.22 3.84
CA GLU A 167 18.87 0.83 3.05
C GLU A 167 17.88 1.97 2.76
N PHE A 168 16.67 1.62 2.28
CA PHE A 168 15.58 2.57 2.08
C PHE A 168 15.27 3.36 3.36
N GLN A 169 15.06 2.69 4.50
CA GLN A 169 14.77 3.35 5.78
C GLN A 169 15.88 4.31 6.23
N THR A 170 17.13 3.99 5.89
CA THR A 170 18.28 4.87 6.19
C THR A 170 18.22 6.14 5.32
N GLN A 171 17.91 6.00 4.03
CA GLN A 171 17.78 7.12 3.09
C GLN A 171 16.55 8.00 3.40
N THR A 172 15.49 7.41 3.93
CA THR A 172 14.25 8.10 4.32
C THR A 172 14.14 8.35 5.82
N ASN A 173 15.26 8.31 6.57
CA ASN A 173 15.25 8.47 8.03
C ASN A 173 14.65 9.82 8.49
N PHE A 174 14.62 10.82 7.62
CA PHE A 174 13.93 12.10 7.88
C PHE A 174 12.42 11.93 8.13
N MET A 175 11.80 10.88 7.56
CA MET A 175 10.37 10.57 7.69
C MET A 175 9.93 10.31 9.13
N LYS A 176 10.84 9.90 10.02
CA LYS A 176 10.53 9.73 11.46
C LYS A 176 10.04 11.01 12.13
N ASN A 177 10.31 12.18 11.56
CA ASN A 177 9.88 13.45 12.12
C ASN A 177 8.55 13.95 11.53
N MET A 178 7.96 13.21 10.58
CA MET A 178 6.79 13.65 9.80
C MET A 178 5.49 12.94 10.21
N ASN A 179 5.49 12.13 11.28
CA ASN A 179 4.27 11.57 11.84
C ASN A 179 3.60 12.55 12.82
N GLU A 180 2.28 12.41 12.98
CA GLU A 180 1.46 13.32 13.78
C GLU A 180 1.77 13.30 15.28
N LYS A 181 2.43 12.25 15.78
CA LYS A 181 2.72 12.04 17.21
C LYS A 181 4.19 12.25 17.58
N HIS A 182 5.01 12.80 16.68
CA HIS A 182 6.45 13.03 16.87
C HIS A 182 7.29 11.80 17.27
N VAL A 183 6.81 10.59 16.99
CA VAL A 183 7.48 9.33 17.32
C VAL A 183 8.77 9.21 16.50
N LYS A 184 9.92 8.99 17.14
CA LYS A 184 11.24 8.98 16.46
C LYS A 184 11.59 7.68 15.72
N LEU A 185 10.59 6.87 15.37
CA LEU A 185 10.77 5.62 14.60
C LEU A 185 10.39 5.84 13.14
N HIS A 186 11.00 5.06 12.24
CA HIS A 186 10.63 5.08 10.83
C HIS A 186 9.16 4.61 10.67
N PRO A 187 8.31 5.39 9.99
CA PRO A 187 6.86 5.16 10.04
C PRO A 187 6.40 3.94 9.24
N MET A 188 7.20 3.47 8.28
CA MET A 188 6.90 2.28 7.47
C MET A 188 7.67 1.04 7.96
N VAL A 189 7.01 -0.11 7.87
CA VAL A 189 7.53 -1.48 8.09
C VAL A 189 7.38 -2.32 6.83
N MET A 190 8.16 -3.39 6.74
CA MET A 190 8.07 -4.42 5.70
C MET A 190 7.88 -5.79 6.34
N PHE A 191 7.03 -6.62 5.75
CA PHE A 191 6.79 -8.01 6.15
C PHE A 191 6.96 -8.97 4.98
#